data_AF-I0L9V9-F1
#
_entry.id   AF-I0L9V9-F1
#
_cell.length_a   1.000
_cell.length_b   1.000
_cell.length_c   1.000
_cell.angle_alpha   90.00
_cell.angle_beta   90.00
_cell.angle_gamma   90.00
#
_symmetry.space_group_name_H-M   'P 1'
#
loop_
_entity.id
_entity.type
_entity.pdbx_description
1 polymer ?
#
loop_
_entity_poly.entity_id
_entity_poly.type
_entity_poly.pdbx_seq_one_letter_code
_entity_poly.pdbx_strand_id
1 'polypeptide(L)'
;MPRYLISFDDGAMDHIPAEDWPDVGKAAHAVTEEAVHAGVWVFGAGLERQRATIVATNGTATDGPYPETREVVGGFAVVDVATREEAQVWAAKIAAACRCAQEVRELMPDPETDALLREAAGRG
;
A
#
# COMPACT_ATOMS: atom_id res chain seq x y z
N MET A 1 15.09 2.36 -8.01
CA MET A 1 14.48 3.26 -9.02
C MET A 1 13.53 4.20 -8.25
N PRO A 2 12.70 5.08 -8.84
CA PRO A 2 11.68 5.75 -8.04
C PRO A 2 10.71 4.70 -7.45
N ARG A 3 10.25 4.94 -6.22
CA ARG A 3 9.23 4.11 -5.58
C ARG A 3 7.88 4.79 -5.68
N TYR A 4 6.83 4.01 -5.92
CA TYR A 4 5.47 4.49 -6.02
C TYR A 4 4.58 3.82 -4.98
N LEU A 5 3.80 4.62 -4.27
CA LEU A 5 2.67 4.19 -3.45
C LEU A 5 1.46 3.99 -4.36
N ILE A 6 0.85 2.81 -4.25
CA ILE A 6 -0.44 2.47 -4.84
C ILE A 6 -1.38 2.23 -3.67
N SER A 7 -2.42 3.05 -3.51
CA SER A 7 -3.30 2.98 -2.33
C SER A 7 -4.77 3.14 -2.68
N PHE A 8 -5.63 2.67 -1.79
CA PHE A 8 -7.07 2.90 -1.85
C PHE A 8 -7.58 3.32 -0.47
N ASP A 9 -8.70 4.04 -0.46
CA ASP A 9 -9.32 4.53 0.77
C ASP A 9 -10.12 3.45 1.48
N ASP A 10 -10.22 3.58 2.79
CA ASP A 10 -11.10 2.78 3.62
C ASP A 10 -12.53 2.88 3.10
N GLY A 11 -13.16 1.73 2.87
CA GLY A 11 -14.52 1.65 2.31
C GLY A 11 -14.60 1.57 0.80
N ALA A 12 -13.50 1.73 0.07
CA ALA A 12 -13.50 1.59 -1.40
C ALA A 12 -13.96 0.19 -1.87
N MET A 13 -13.90 -0.81 -0.98
CA MET A 13 -14.29 -2.20 -1.24
C MET A 13 -15.65 -2.58 -0.61
N ASP A 14 -16.40 -1.64 -0.01
CA ASP A 14 -17.67 -1.93 0.69
C ASP A 14 -18.79 -2.43 -0.24
N HIS A 15 -18.62 -2.23 -1.55
CA HIS A 15 -19.52 -2.73 -2.57
C HIS A 15 -19.35 -4.23 -2.86
N ILE A 16 -18.31 -4.89 -2.32
CA ILE A 16 -18.01 -6.30 -2.57
C ILE A 16 -18.87 -7.19 -1.64
N PRO A 17 -19.67 -8.12 -2.19
CA PRO A 17 -20.43 -9.08 -1.38
C PRO A 17 -19.54 -9.96 -0.52
N ALA A 18 -20.06 -10.40 0.63
CA ALA A 18 -19.28 -11.19 1.58
C ALA A 18 -18.79 -12.52 0.98
N GLU A 19 -19.59 -13.15 0.11
CA GLU A 19 -19.21 -14.39 -0.58
C GLU A 19 -18.04 -14.24 -1.57
N ASP A 20 -17.76 -13.03 -2.05
CA ASP A 20 -16.76 -12.78 -3.09
C ASP A 20 -15.35 -12.56 -2.53
N TRP A 21 -15.21 -12.34 -1.21
CA TRP A 21 -13.92 -12.05 -0.57
C TRP A 21 -12.84 -13.12 -0.80
N PRO A 22 -13.12 -14.43 -0.80
CA PRO A 22 -12.13 -15.44 -1.13
C PRO A 22 -11.53 -15.25 -2.53
N ASP A 23 -12.36 -14.91 -3.53
CA ASP A 23 -11.91 -14.71 -4.91
C ASP A 23 -11.13 -13.40 -5.07
N VAL A 24 -11.58 -12.33 -4.41
CA VAL A 24 -10.83 -11.05 -4.36
C VAL A 24 -9.47 -11.26 -3.71
N GLY A 25 -9.42 -11.96 -2.57
CA GLY A 25 -8.18 -12.28 -1.88
C GLY A 25 -7.23 -13.10 -2.76
N LYS A 26 -7.74 -14.12 -3.46
CA LYS A 26 -6.95 -14.92 -4.41
C LYS A 26 -6.40 -14.07 -5.56
N ALA A 27 -7.23 -13.20 -6.15
CA ALA A 27 -6.80 -12.32 -7.24
C ALA A 27 -5.73 -11.33 -6.78
N ALA A 28 -5.90 -10.72 -5.60
CA ALA A 28 -4.92 -9.79 -5.03
C ALA A 28 -3.57 -10.48 -4.79
N HIS A 29 -3.57 -11.69 -4.20
CA HIS A 29 -2.34 -12.47 -4.00
C HIS A 29 -1.65 -12.83 -5.31
N ALA A 30 -2.39 -13.16 -6.38
CA ALA A 30 -1.80 -13.45 -7.68
C ALA A 30 -1.04 -12.24 -8.26
N VAL A 31 -1.59 -11.03 -8.11
CA VAL A 31 -0.91 -9.80 -8.54
C VAL A 31 0.33 -9.52 -7.68
N THR A 32 0.24 -9.75 -6.37
CA THR A 32 1.40 -9.63 -5.46
C THR A 32 2.50 -10.62 -5.84
N GLU A 33 2.17 -11.89 -6.09
CA GLU A 33 3.11 -12.92 -6.49
C GLU A 33 3.80 -12.56 -7.82
N GLU A 34 3.04 -12.08 -8.80
CA GLU A 34 3.58 -11.57 -10.06
C GLU A 34 4.56 -10.40 -9.84
N ALA A 35 4.20 -9.42 -9.00
CA ALA A 35 5.04 -8.26 -8.70
C ALA A 35 6.32 -8.65 -7.94
N VAL A 36 6.24 -9.62 -7.03
CA VAL A 36 7.39 -10.18 -6.32
C VAL A 36 8.33 -10.88 -7.31
N HIS A 37 7.81 -11.74 -8.19
CA HIS A 37 8.62 -12.43 -9.18
C HIS A 37 9.23 -11.49 -10.22
N ALA A 38 8.55 -10.40 -10.55
CA ALA A 38 9.09 -9.33 -11.40
C ALA A 38 10.16 -8.47 -10.70
N GLY A 39 10.37 -8.66 -9.39
CA GLY A 39 11.36 -7.90 -8.61
C GLY A 39 10.97 -6.45 -8.33
N VAL A 40 9.71 -6.08 -8.54
CA VAL A 40 9.22 -4.71 -8.36
C VAL A 40 8.52 -4.48 -7.02
N TRP A 41 8.12 -5.54 -6.32
CA TRP A 41 7.41 -5.43 -5.05
C TRP A 41 8.36 -5.03 -3.91
N VAL A 42 8.07 -3.92 -3.24
CA VAL A 42 8.79 -3.50 -2.03
C VAL A 42 8.05 -4.04 -0.80
N PHE A 43 6.79 -3.62 -0.63
CA PHE A 43 5.94 -4.00 0.51
C PHE A 43 4.47 -3.61 0.23
N GLY A 44 3.52 -4.24 0.90
CA GLY A 44 2.11 -3.85 0.83
C GLY A 44 1.24 -4.60 1.83
N ALA A 45 0.11 -4.00 2.20
CA ALA A 45 -0.83 -4.55 3.19
C ALA A 45 -2.21 -3.89 3.07
N GLY A 46 -3.25 -4.63 3.47
CA GLY A 46 -4.52 -4.05 3.90
C GLY A 46 -4.42 -3.56 5.35
N LEU A 47 -5.16 -2.50 5.68
CA LEU A 47 -5.17 -1.90 7.02
C LEU A 47 -6.47 -2.24 7.75
N GLU A 48 -6.36 -2.50 9.06
CA GLU A 48 -7.50 -2.76 9.92
C GLU A 48 -8.34 -1.50 10.12
N ARG A 49 -9.65 -1.59 9.89
CA ARG A 49 -10.56 -0.46 10.03
C ARG A 49 -10.66 -0.04 11.50
N GLN A 50 -10.63 1.28 11.74
CA GLN A 50 -10.91 1.88 13.05
C GLN A 50 -10.01 1.38 14.20
N ARG A 51 -8.80 0.88 13.90
CA ARG A 51 -7.79 0.47 14.89
C ARG A 51 -6.54 1.36 14.86
N ALA A 52 -6.74 2.67 14.68
CA ALA A 52 -5.63 3.63 14.62
C ALA A 52 -5.32 4.20 16.01
N THR A 53 -4.03 4.44 16.29
CA THR A 53 -3.57 5.26 17.41
C THR A 53 -2.78 6.43 16.85
N ILE A 54 -3.15 7.65 17.24
CA ILE A 54 -2.42 8.86 16.88
C ILE A 54 -1.39 9.16 17.97
N VAL A 55 -0.13 9.28 17.58
CA VAL A 55 0.96 9.70 18.47
C VAL A 55 1.30 11.15 18.18
N ALA A 56 1.04 12.04 19.13
CA ALA A 56 1.33 13.46 19.02
C ALA A 56 2.84 13.74 19.15
N THR A 57 3.27 14.97 18.81
CA THR A 57 4.68 15.38 18.85
C THR A 57 5.31 15.34 20.25
N ASN A 58 4.48 15.37 21.30
CA ASN A 58 4.90 15.21 22.69
C ASN A 58 4.91 13.74 23.15
N GLY A 59 4.67 12.79 22.25
CA GLY A 59 4.61 11.35 22.54
C GLY A 59 3.29 10.85 23.13
N THR A 60 2.28 11.71 23.30
CA THR A 60 0.96 11.29 23.79
C THR A 60 0.26 10.43 22.74
N ALA A 61 -0.24 9.27 23.15
CA ALA A 61 -1.04 8.38 22.31
C ALA A 61 -2.54 8.59 22.58
N THR A 62 -3.32 8.73 21.52
CA THR A 62 -4.79 8.81 21.59
C THR A 62 -5.42 7.90 20.54
N ASP A 63 -6.59 7.36 20.85
CA ASP A 63 -7.36 6.60 19.86
C ASP A 63 -7.69 7.50 18.65
N GLY A 64 -7.53 6.93 17.45
CA GLY A 64 -7.91 7.54 16.18
C GLY A 64 -8.97 6.69 15.47
N PRO A 65 -9.49 7.16 14.33
CA PRO A 65 -9.06 8.35 13.58
C PRO A 65 -9.63 9.66 14.16
N TYR A 66 -8.76 10.66 14.37
CA TYR A 66 -9.16 12.02 14.73
C TYR A 66 -8.84 12.98 13.58
N PRO A 67 -9.80 13.75 13.03
CA PRO A 67 -11.25 13.66 13.21
C PRO A 67 -11.89 12.54 12.34
N GLU A 68 -13.06 12.05 12.76
CA GLU A 68 -13.89 10.98 12.16
C GLU A 68 -14.35 11.22 10.70
N THR A 69 -13.82 12.24 10.01
CA THR A 69 -14.30 12.71 8.70
C THR A 69 -13.28 12.60 7.57
N ARG A 70 -12.07 12.08 7.80
CA ARG A 70 -11.07 11.93 6.74
C ARG A 70 -11.16 10.56 6.09
N GLU A 71 -11.14 10.57 4.76
CA GLU A 71 -10.72 9.43 3.94
C GLU A 71 -9.33 9.00 4.45
N VAL A 72 -9.27 7.82 5.06
CA VAL A 72 -8.03 7.19 5.53
C VAL A 72 -7.69 6.05 4.58
N VAL A 73 -6.40 5.73 4.45
CA VAL A 73 -5.95 4.62 3.62
C VAL A 73 -6.52 3.31 4.19
N GLY A 74 -7.19 2.52 3.35
CA GLY A 74 -7.68 1.18 3.67
C GLY A 74 -6.70 0.07 3.30
N GLY A 75 -5.78 0.36 2.37
CA GLY A 75 -4.70 -0.54 2.00
C GLY A 75 -3.75 0.09 0.98
N PHE A 76 -2.57 -0.51 0.86
CA PHE A 76 -1.54 0.00 -0.03
C PHE A 76 -0.55 -1.06 -0.51
N ALA A 77 0.17 -0.73 -1.58
CA ALA A 77 1.38 -1.38 -2.05
C ALA A 77 2.43 -0.32 -2.40
N VAL A 78 3.69 -0.68 -2.26
CA VAL A 78 4.85 0.11 -2.70
C VAL A 78 5.60 -0.72 -3.73
N VAL A 79 5.80 -0.14 -4.91
CA VAL A 79 6.55 -0.75 -6.01
C VAL A 79 7.77 0.09 -6.37
N ASP A 80 8.87 -0.56 -6.76
CA ASP A 80 10.10 0.06 -7.26
C ASP A 80 10.20 -0.16 -8.78
N VAL A 81 9.90 0.87 -9.56
CA VAL A 81 9.78 0.83 -11.03
C VAL A 81 10.42 2.08 -11.64
N ALA A 82 10.77 2.05 -12.92
CA ALA A 82 11.55 3.14 -13.53
C ALA A 82 10.71 4.39 -13.78
N THR A 83 9.41 4.23 -13.99
CA THR A 83 8.51 5.30 -14.44
C THR A 83 7.13 5.24 -13.78
N ARG A 84 6.42 6.36 -13.83
CA ARG A 84 5.03 6.45 -13.36
C ARG A 84 4.10 5.56 -14.17
N GLU A 85 4.35 5.44 -15.47
CA GLU A 85 3.57 4.61 -16.38
C GLU A 85 3.68 3.13 -16.00
N GLU A 86 4.88 2.65 -15.66
CA GLU A 86 5.07 1.30 -15.12
C GLU A 86 4.34 1.11 -13.79
N ALA A 87 4.35 2.10 -12.90
CA ALA A 87 3.59 2.05 -11.66
C ALA A 87 2.08 1.96 -11.91
N GLN A 88 1.57 2.70 -12.91
CA GLN A 88 0.17 2.66 -13.32
C GLN A 88 -0.24 1.30 -13.88
N VAL A 89 0.66 0.58 -14.57
CA VAL A 89 0.39 -0.79 -15.03
C VAL A 89 0.16 -1.71 -13.83
N TRP A 90 1.00 -1.64 -12.80
CA TRP A 90 0.79 -2.41 -11.57
C TRP A 90 -0.46 -1.99 -10.81
N ALA A 91 -0.72 -0.68 -10.73
CA ALA A 91 -1.92 -0.15 -10.11
C ALA A 91 -3.20 -0.62 -10.82
N ALA A 92 -3.19 -0.72 -12.15
CA ALA A 92 -4.33 -1.23 -12.90
C ALA A 92 -4.60 -2.72 -12.61
N LYS A 93 -3.55 -3.54 -12.49
CA LYS A 93 -3.69 -4.95 -12.08
C LYS A 93 -4.26 -5.06 -10.66
N ILE A 94 -3.73 -4.28 -9.73
CA ILE A 94 -4.22 -4.23 -8.34
C ILE A 94 -5.68 -3.74 -8.31
N ALA A 95 -6.01 -2.70 -9.08
CA ALA A 95 -7.37 -2.17 -9.17
C ALA A 95 -8.38 -3.23 -9.64
N ALA A 96 -8.01 -3.99 -10.68
CA ALA A 96 -8.85 -5.07 -11.18
C ALA A 96 -9.01 -6.20 -10.15
N ALA A 97 -7.92 -6.58 -9.46
CA ALA A 97 -7.92 -7.65 -8.46
C ALA A 97 -8.72 -7.28 -7.20
N CYS A 98 -8.49 -6.08 -6.66
CA CYS A 98 -9.17 -5.55 -5.48
C CYS A 98 -10.57 -4.99 -5.79
N ARG A 99 -10.93 -4.90 -7.08
CA ARG A 99 -12.21 -4.35 -7.57
C ARG A 99 -12.47 -2.91 -7.10
N CYS A 100 -11.44 -2.14 -6.80
CA CYS A 100 -11.56 -0.75 -6.36
C CYS A 100 -10.51 0.14 -7.02
N ALA A 101 -10.82 1.43 -7.15
CA ALA A 101 -9.89 2.40 -7.72
C ALA A 101 -8.61 2.51 -6.87
N GLN A 102 -7.48 2.71 -7.55
CA GLN A 102 -6.18 2.86 -6.90
C GLN A 102 -5.62 4.25 -7.23
N GLU A 103 -5.12 4.94 -6.22
CA GLU A 103 -4.33 6.15 -6.37
C GLU A 103 -2.86 5.78 -6.55
N VAL A 104 -2.15 6.46 -7.47
CA VAL A 104 -0.72 6.26 -7.72
C VAL A 104 0.06 7.53 -7.38
N ARG A 105 0.92 7.45 -6.36
CA ARG A 105 1.73 8.57 -5.88
C ARG A 105 3.20 8.19 -5.85
N GLU A 106 4.05 9.10 -6.32
CA GLU A 106 5.50 8.90 -6.23
C GLU A 106 5.97 9.20 -4.81
N LEU A 107 6.81 8.34 -4.24
CA LEU A 107 7.43 8.57 -2.96
C LEU A 107 8.64 9.50 -3.16
N MET A 108 8.78 10.47 -2.25
CA MET A 108 9.96 11.33 -2.25
C MET A 108 11.22 10.49 -2.02
N PRO A 109 12.32 10.76 -2.75
CA PRO A 109 13.57 10.07 -2.53
C PRO A 109 14.17 10.42 -1.16
N ASP A 110 14.65 9.40 -0.45
CA ASP A 110 15.41 9.55 0.80
C ASP A 110 16.70 8.71 0.71
N PRO A 111 17.77 9.26 0.10
CA PRO A 111 19.00 8.52 -0.11
C PRO A 111 19.73 8.16 1.19
N GLU A 112 19.51 8.91 2.27
CA GLU A 112 20.13 8.67 3.57
C GLU A 112 19.54 7.42 4.23
N THR A 113 18.21 7.35 4.33
CA THR A 113 17.52 6.17 4.87
C THR A 113 17.76 4.94 4.00
N ASP A 114 17.78 5.09 2.68
CA ASP A 114 18.11 4.01 1.76
C ASP A 114 19.52 3.44 1.96
N ALA A 115 20.50 4.28 2.30
CA ALA A 115 21.85 3.82 2.60
C ALA A 115 21.88 2.98 3.89
N LEU A 116 21.20 3.45 4.94
CA LEU A 116 21.10 2.71 6.21
C LEU A 116 20.45 1.35 6.05
N LEU A 117 19.38 1.25 5.24
CA LEU A 117 18.70 -0.02 4.96
C LEU A 117 19.60 -1.01 4.22
N ARG A 118 20.38 -0.54 3.24
CA ARG A 118 21.36 -1.39 2.53
C ARG A 118 22.45 -1.91 3.46
N GLU A 119 22.97 -1.04 4.33
CA GLU A 119 23.96 -1.45 5.34
C GLU A 119 23.41 -2.48 6.32
N ALA A 120 22.15 -2.34 6.74
CA ALA A 120 21.50 -3.31 7.62
C ALA A 120 21.28 -4.66 6.92
N ALA A 121 20.83 -4.66 5.66
CA ALA A 121 20.61 -5.88 4.88
C ALA A 121 21.91 -6.66 4.61
N GLY A 122 23.04 -5.97 4.44
CA GLY A 122 24.36 -6.60 4.24
C GLY A 122 24.99 -7.20 5.49
N ARG A 123 24.35 -7.11 6.67
CA ARG A 123 24.83 -7.70 7.93
C ARG A 123 24.27 -9.10 8.22
N GLY A 124 23.36 -9.60 7.38
CA GLY A 124 22.81 -10.96 7.45
C GLY A 124 23.56 -11.91 6.54
#